data_AF-A0A0L6I021-F1
#
_entry.id   AF-A0A0L6I021-F1
#
_cell.length_a   1.000
_cell.length_b   1.000
_cell.length_c   1.000
_cell.angle_alpha   90.00
_cell.angle_beta   90.00
_cell.angle_gamma   90.00
#
_symmetry.space_group_name_H-M   'P 1'
#
loop_
_entity.id
_entity.type
_entity.pdbx_description
1 polymer ?
#
loop_
_entity_poly.entity_id
_entity_poly.type
_entity_poly.pdbx_seq_one_letter_code
_entity_poly.pdbx_strand_id
1 'polypeptide(L)'
;MTTLDPHAPTNTDRIALSNELYELAESFLLEAQQWTSTDAQQQCARSGRTTAEIARQLLSGRADYAKATAYAEAGRLILANVVACRRFFTSMLTPPSRGSLT
;
A
#
# COMPACT_ATOMS: atom_id res chain seq x y z
N MET A 1 -14.17 -6.99 -37.89
CA MET A 1 -14.04 -8.10 -36.91
C MET A 1 -12.91 -7.72 -35.99
N THR A 2 -13.22 -7.21 -34.80
CA THR A 2 -12.22 -6.85 -33.79
C THR A 2 -11.85 -8.13 -33.07
N THR A 3 -10.64 -8.62 -33.28
CA THR A 3 -10.07 -9.73 -32.51
C THR A 3 -10.02 -9.33 -31.05
N LEU A 4 -10.85 -9.95 -30.22
CA LEU A 4 -10.74 -9.88 -28.77
C LEU A 4 -9.40 -10.50 -28.39
N ASP A 5 -8.49 -9.68 -27.87
CA ASP A 5 -7.20 -10.13 -27.37
C ASP A 5 -7.46 -11.04 -26.15
N PRO A 6 -7.13 -12.34 -26.20
CA PRO A 6 -7.42 -13.29 -25.13
C PRO A 6 -6.64 -12.99 -23.84
N HIS A 7 -5.73 -12.01 -23.86
CA HIS A 7 -4.96 -11.54 -22.71
C HIS A 7 -5.47 -10.22 -22.12
N ALA A 8 -6.59 -9.68 -22.61
CA ALA A 8 -7.18 -8.49 -22.01
C ALA A 8 -7.74 -8.82 -20.60
N PRO A 9 -7.44 -8.00 -19.58
CA PRO A 9 -7.90 -8.24 -18.22
C PRO A 9 -9.43 -8.18 -18.15
N THR A 10 -10.01 -9.21 -17.55
CA THR A 10 -11.45 -9.35 -17.38
C THR A 10 -11.97 -8.37 -16.33
N ASN A 11 -13.29 -8.20 -16.25
CA ASN A 11 -13.91 -7.43 -15.17
C ASN A 11 -13.61 -8.03 -13.80
N THR A 12 -13.52 -9.36 -13.70
CA THR A 12 -13.16 -10.06 -12.46
C THR A 12 -11.73 -9.72 -12.05
N ASP A 13 -10.78 -9.70 -12.98
CA ASP A 13 -9.38 -9.33 -12.70
C ASP A 13 -9.27 -7.91 -12.18
N ARG A 14 -10.02 -6.98 -12.79
CA ARG A 14 -10.06 -5.57 -12.36
C ARG A 14 -10.65 -5.41 -10.96
N ILE A 15 -11.69 -6.19 -10.62
CA ILE A 15 -12.28 -6.19 -9.28
C ILE A 15 -11.28 -6.75 -8.26
N ALA A 16 -10.62 -7.87 -8.57
CA ALA A 16 -9.62 -8.47 -7.69
C ALA A 16 -8.48 -7.50 -7.40
N LEU A 17 -7.87 -6.90 -8.43
CA LEU A 17 -6.80 -5.93 -8.26
C LEU A 17 -7.27 -4.64 -7.55
N SER A 18 -8.52 -4.22 -7.75
CA SER A 18 -9.08 -3.08 -7.02
C SER A 18 -9.17 -3.37 -5.51
N ASN A 19 -9.63 -4.56 -5.13
CA ASN A 19 -9.69 -4.98 -3.73
C ASN A 19 -8.29 -5.01 -3.10
N GLU A 20 -7.30 -5.60 -3.79
CA GLU A 20 -5.90 -5.59 -3.33
C GLU A 20 -5.37 -4.17 -3.10
N LEU A 21 -5.66 -3.25 -4.03
CA LEU A 21 -5.25 -1.85 -3.89
C LEU A 21 -5.95 -1.15 -2.72
N TYR A 22 -7.22 -1.46 -2.45
CA TYR A 22 -7.92 -0.94 -1.28
C TYR A 22 -7.32 -1.45 0.03
N GLU A 23 -7.05 -2.76 0.14
CA GLU A 23 -6.40 -3.34 1.32
C GLU A 23 -5.01 -2.73 1.56
N LEU A 24 -4.26 -2.49 0.48
CA LEU A 24 -2.97 -1.82 0.54
C LEU A 24 -3.12 -0.35 0.98
N ALA A 25 -4.14 0.35 0.47
CA ALA A 25 -4.44 1.72 0.86
C ALA A 25 -4.79 1.83 2.35
N GLU A 26 -5.62 0.91 2.87
CA GLU A 26 -5.95 0.82 4.28
C GLU A 26 -4.71 0.56 5.13
N SER A 27 -3.83 -0.33 4.67
CA SER A 27 -2.57 -0.63 5.36
C SER A 27 -1.67 0.62 5.47
N PHE A 28 -1.57 1.44 4.42
CA PHE A 28 -0.87 2.74 4.49
C PHE A 28 -1.51 3.71 5.49
N LEU A 29 -2.84 3.78 5.53
CA LEU A 29 -3.57 4.65 6.45
C LEU A 29 -3.44 4.21 7.91
N LEU A 30 -3.44 2.91 8.16
CA LEU A 30 -3.17 2.33 9.48
C LEU A 30 -1.73 2.57 9.93
N GLU A 31 -0.77 2.41 9.02
CA GLU A 31 0.63 2.68 9.32
C GLU A 31 0.87 4.16 9.60
N ALA A 32 0.18 5.06 8.88
CA ALA A 32 0.26 6.51 9.13
C ALA A 32 -0.09 6.87 10.59
N GLN A 33 -1.04 6.16 11.21
CA GLN A 33 -1.45 6.39 12.60
C GLN A 33 -0.40 5.94 13.63
N GLN A 34 0.55 5.11 13.23
CA GLN A 34 1.60 4.57 14.12
C GLN A 34 2.87 5.41 14.12
N TRP A 35 3.02 6.33 13.17
CA TRP A 35 4.17 7.24 13.11
C TRP A 35 3.99 8.42 14.07
N THR A 36 5.06 8.75 14.80
CA THR A 36 5.13 9.97 15.63
C THR A 36 5.62 11.19 14.86
N SER A 37 6.32 10.98 13.75
CA SER A 37 6.76 12.05 12.84
C SER A 37 5.61 12.50 11.94
N THR A 38 5.27 13.79 12.00
CA THR A 38 4.22 14.40 11.18
C THR A 38 4.47 14.21 9.68
N ASP A 39 5.73 14.31 9.24
CA ASP A 39 6.07 14.14 7.82
C ASP A 39 5.84 12.71 7.35
N ALA A 40 6.27 11.73 8.16
CA ALA A 40 6.10 10.31 7.85
C ALA A 40 4.61 9.93 7.84
N GLN A 41 3.84 10.42 8.82
CA GLN A 41 2.38 10.26 8.87
C GLN A 41 1.71 10.81 7.61
N GLN A 42 2.04 12.04 7.21
CA GLN A 42 1.46 12.67 6.01
C GLN A 42 1.85 11.94 4.73
N GLN A 43 3.10 11.48 4.61
CA GLN A 43 3.54 10.70 3.45
C GLN A 43 2.77 9.39 3.34
N CYS A 44 2.65 8.62 4.42
CA CYS A 44 1.87 7.38 4.44
C CYS A 44 0.40 7.64 4.10
N ALA A 45 -0.21 8.68 4.69
CA ALA A 45 -1.59 9.02 4.43
C ALA A 45 -1.83 9.45 2.97
N ARG A 46 -0.90 10.19 2.36
CA ARG A 46 -0.96 10.53 0.94
C ARG A 46 -0.86 9.29 0.06
N SER A 47 0.11 8.41 0.32
CA SER A 47 0.24 7.15 -0.42
C SER A 47 -1.04 6.32 -0.34
N GLY A 48 -1.63 6.15 0.85
CA GLY A 48 -2.90 5.44 1.01
C GLY A 48 -4.04 6.05 0.19
N ARG A 49 -4.21 7.38 0.21
CA ARG A 49 -5.24 8.06 -0.60
C ARG A 49 -5.01 7.87 -2.10
N THR A 50 -3.76 7.95 -2.57
CA THR A 50 -3.42 7.73 -3.98
C THR A 50 -3.72 6.29 -4.39
N THR A 51 -3.37 5.30 -3.56
CA THR A 51 -3.67 3.89 -3.85
C THR A 51 -5.17 3.62 -3.89
N ALA A 52 -5.96 4.19 -2.96
CA ALA A 52 -7.41 4.08 -2.98
C ALA A 52 -8.04 4.76 -4.22
N GLU A 53 -7.46 5.87 -4.68
CA GLU A 53 -7.88 6.52 -5.92
C GLU A 53 -7.64 5.63 -7.14
N ILE A 54 -6.48 5.00 -7.24
CA ILE A 54 -6.18 4.04 -8.33
C ILE A 54 -7.17 2.86 -8.28
N ALA A 55 -7.48 2.34 -7.09
CA ALA A 55 -8.47 1.28 -6.91
C ALA A 55 -9.86 1.67 -7.49
N ARG A 56 -10.32 2.90 -7.22
CA ARG A 56 -11.57 3.46 -7.78
C ARG A 56 -11.52 3.64 -9.29
N GLN A 57 -10.40 4.16 -9.78
CA GLN A 57 -10.21 4.39 -11.21
C GLN A 57 -10.15 3.09 -12.00
N LEU A 58 -9.68 2.00 -11.39
CA LEU A 58 -9.66 0.68 -12.00
C LEU A 58 -11.08 0.12 -12.23
N LEU A 59 -11.96 0.25 -11.23
CA LEU A 59 -13.36 -0.19 -11.35
C LEU A 59 -14.18 0.65 -12.32
N SER A 60 -13.90 1.95 -12.40
CA SER A 60 -14.56 2.85 -13.37
C SER A 60 -14.00 2.75 -14.79
N GLY A 61 -13.01 1.89 -15.03
CA GLY A 61 -12.37 1.70 -16.33
C GLY A 61 -11.47 2.86 -16.78
N ARG A 62 -11.14 3.78 -15.87
CA ARG A 62 -10.31 4.97 -16.14
C ARG A 62 -8.82 4.72 -15.93
N ALA A 63 -8.46 3.74 -15.11
CA ALA A 63 -7.07 3.31 -14.93
C ALA A 63 -6.71 2.15 -15.85
N ASP A 64 -5.47 2.19 -16.34
CA ASP A 64 -4.83 1.09 -17.05
C ASP A 64 -4.50 -0.04 -16.07
N TYR A 65 -4.86 -1.28 -16.42
CA TYR A 65 -4.68 -2.43 -15.55
C TYR A 65 -3.21 -2.73 -15.28
N ALA A 66 -2.35 -2.73 -16.31
CA ALA A 66 -0.94 -3.05 -16.15
C ALA A 66 -0.22 -2.01 -15.28
N LYS A 67 -0.56 -0.72 -15.44
CA LYS A 67 -0.06 0.34 -14.55
C LYS A 67 -0.55 0.16 -13.12
N ALA A 68 -1.82 -0.19 -12.92
CA ALA A 68 -2.37 -0.45 -11.59
C ALA A 68 -1.67 -1.64 -10.90
N THR A 69 -1.34 -2.70 -11.64
CA THR A 69 -0.56 -3.84 -11.13
C THR A 69 0.83 -3.41 -10.67
N ALA A 70 1.55 -2.65 -11.50
CA ALA A 70 2.87 -2.12 -11.14
C ALA A 70 2.80 -1.21 -9.89
N TYR A 71 1.73 -0.42 -9.77
CA TYR A 71 1.48 0.39 -8.57
C TYR A 71 1.23 -0.46 -7.32
N ALA A 72 0.48 -1.56 -7.45
CA ALA A 72 0.24 -2.47 -6.34
C ALA A 72 1.56 -3.10 -5.85
N GLU A 73 2.38 -3.60 -6.77
CA GLU A 73 3.69 -4.19 -6.45
C GLU A 73 4.64 -3.18 -5.80
N ALA A 74 4.79 -2.00 -6.40
CA ALA A 74 5.61 -0.93 -5.84
C ALA A 74 5.10 -0.49 -4.46
N GLY A 75 3.78 -0.36 -4.30
CA GLY A 75 3.15 0.04 -3.05
C GLY A 75 3.39 -0.97 -1.93
N ARG A 76 3.34 -2.29 -2.20
CA ARG A 76 3.68 -3.33 -1.21
C ARG A 76 5.13 -3.21 -0.73
N LEU A 77 6.07 -2.98 -1.65
CA LEU A 77 7.49 -2.80 -1.31
C LEU A 77 7.72 -1.54 -0.46
N ILE A 78 7.09 -0.43 -0.85
CA ILE A 78 7.17 0.83 -0.12
C ILE A 78 6.59 0.66 1.28
N LEU A 79 5.41 0.05 1.42
CA LEU A 79 4.79 -0.18 2.72
C LEU A 79 5.67 -1.04 3.62
N ALA A 80 6.22 -2.14 3.11
CA ALA A 80 7.12 -3.00 3.87
C ALA A 80 8.34 -2.23 4.40
N ASN A 81 8.93 -1.38 3.56
CA ASN A 81 10.06 -0.53 3.96
C ASN A 81 9.66 0.50 5.02
N VAL A 82 8.52 1.17 4.85
CA VAL A 82 8.00 2.13 5.83
C VAL A 82 7.79 1.45 7.19
N VAL A 83 7.15 0.29 7.22
CA VAL A 83 6.93 -0.48 8.46
C VAL A 83 8.25 -0.88 9.11
N ALA A 84 9.22 -1.36 8.33
CA ALA A 84 10.54 -1.74 8.82
C ALA A 84 11.29 -0.54 9.42
N CYS A 85 11.30 0.60 8.72
CA CYS A 85 11.87 1.85 9.20
C CYS A 85 11.23 2.29 10.53
N ARG A 86 9.90 2.29 10.61
CA ARG A 86 9.20 2.67 11.85
C ARG A 86 9.64 1.80 13.02
N ARG A 87 9.59 0.47 12.84
CA ARG A 87 9.97 -0.49 13.88
C ARG A 87 11.42 -0.30 14.32
N PHE A 88 12.32 -0.04 13.38
CA PHE A 88 13.72 0.28 13.68
C PHE A 88 13.82 1.53 14.56
N PHE A 89 13.21 2.65 14.17
CA PHE A 89 13.22 3.88 14.98
C PHE A 89 12.58 3.68 16.36
N THR A 90 11.44 2.98 16.45
CA THR A 90 10.80 2.66 17.73
C THR A 90 11.70 1.83 18.64
N SER A 91 12.44 0.86 18.08
CA SER A 91 13.38 0.03 18.87
C SER A 91 14.53 0.86 19.44
N MET A 92 15.04 1.86 18.70
CA MET A 92 16.09 2.76 19.21
C MET A 92 15.60 3.66 20.35
N LEU A 93 14.30 3.95 20.40
CA LEU A 93 13.69 4.76 21.47
C LEU A 93 13.34 3.93 22.71
N THR A 94 13.34 2.61 22.61
CA THR A 94 13.05 1.72 23.73
C THR A 94 14.38 1.34 24.39
N PRO A 95 14.65 1.77 25.64
CA PRO A 95 15.87 1.37 26.33
C PRO A 95 15.97 -0.17 26.35
N PRO A 96 17.16 -0.76 26.17
CA PRO A 96 17.30 -2.20 26.30
C PRO A 96 16.82 -2.60 27.69
N SER A 97 15.80 -3.47 27.76
CA SER A 97 15.49 -4.15 29.00
C SER A 97 16.71 -4.99 29.33
N ARG A 98 17.53 -4.52 30.28
CA ARG A 98 18.41 -5.43 31.00
C ARG A 98 17.46 -6.44 31.61
N GLY A 99 17.40 -7.63 31.01
CA GLY A 99 16.70 -8.75 31.59
C GLY A 99 17.08 -8.78 33.05
N SER A 100 16.09 -8.67 33.93
CA SER A 100 16.26 -8.95 35.34
C SER A 100 16.74 -10.40 35.42
N LEU A 101 18.05 -10.59 35.42
CA LEU A 101 18.69 -11.85 35.79
C LEU A 101 18.47 -11.99 37.29
N THR A 102 17.28 -12.45 37.66
CA THR A 102 16.99 -13.05 38.97
C THR A 102 17.02 -14.55 38.82
#